data_AF-A0A8C5S6K0-F1
#
_entry.id   AF-A0A8C5S6K0-F1
#
_cell.length_a   1.000
_cell.length_b   1.000
_cell.length_c   1.000
_cell.angle_alpha   90.00
_cell.angle_beta   90.00
_cell.angle_gamma   90.00
#
_symmetry.space_group_name_H-M   'P 1'
#
loop_
_entity.id
_entity.type
_entity.pdbx_description
1 polymer ?
#
loop_
_entity_poly.entity_id
_entity_poly.type
_entity_poly.pdbx_seq_one_letter_code
_entity_poly.pdbx_strand_id
1 'polypeptide(L)'
;RSHSIIMLQENMRRYIILECIDRLHVYSSAAHFADVAGKEAGETWKSILNSLYELLAALIRGNRKNCAQFSGSLDWLISRLERLEASSGILEVLHCVLVESPEALNIIKEGHIKSIICLLDKHGRNHKVLDVLCSLCVCHGVAVRSNQHLICDNLLPGRDLLLQTRLVNHVSSMRPNIFLGINEGSAQYRKWYYELMVDYVEPFTTAEATHLRVGWASTEGYSPYPVGGEEWGGNGIGDDLYSYGFDGLHLWSGCVAKSVNSPNHHLLRTDDVISCCLDLSAPSISFRINGQPVQGMFENFNTDGLFFPVVSFSAGIKVRFLLGGRHGEFKFLPPPGYAPCFEAILPKEKLKVEPSREYKQDCNCSRDLLGPNISSSQAAFTPVPVDTSQIVLPPHLERIREKLAENIHELWVMNKIELGWQYGPIRDDNKRQHPCLVEFAKLPEQERNYNLQMSLETLKTLLALGCHVGIADEHAEEKVKKLKLPKNYLLSSGYKPAPMDLSCIKLTPSQESMVDKLAENAHNVWARDRIRQGWTYGIQQVSSDILESL
;
A
#
# COMPACT_ATOMS: atom_id res chain seq x y z
N ARG A 1 50.41 -52.71 -32.64
CA ARG A 1 50.69 -51.74 -33.74
C ARG A 1 49.49 -50.85 -34.04
N SER A 2 48.29 -51.38 -34.25
CA SER A 2 47.07 -50.59 -34.52
C SER A 2 46.67 -49.66 -33.37
N HIS A 3 46.73 -50.12 -32.12
CA HIS A 3 46.49 -49.29 -30.92
C HIS A 3 47.49 -48.12 -30.76
N SER A 4 48.76 -48.34 -31.13
CA SER A 4 49.81 -47.32 -31.04
C SER A 4 49.63 -46.21 -32.10
N ILE A 5 49.10 -46.56 -33.28
CA ILE A 5 48.80 -45.61 -34.36
C ILE A 5 47.57 -44.76 -34.01
N ILE A 6 46.55 -45.38 -33.40
CA ILE A 6 45.36 -44.66 -32.91
C ILE A 6 45.75 -43.66 -31.80
N MET A 7 46.58 -44.07 -30.83
CA MET A 7 47.08 -43.17 -29.78
C MET A 7 47.91 -42.01 -30.33
N LEU A 8 48.73 -42.23 -31.36
CA LEU A 8 49.50 -41.17 -32.02
C LEU A 8 48.59 -40.21 -32.81
N GLN A 9 47.56 -40.72 -33.49
CA GLN A 9 46.55 -39.91 -34.16
C GLN A 9 45.69 -39.11 -33.17
N GLU A 10 45.33 -39.68 -32.02
CA GLU A 10 44.59 -38.98 -30.96
C GLU A 10 45.42 -37.84 -30.37
N ASN A 11 46.71 -38.07 -30.08
CA ASN A 11 47.61 -37.05 -29.56
C ASN A 11 47.85 -35.91 -30.57
N MET A 12 47.99 -36.24 -31.85
CA MET A 12 48.12 -35.25 -32.92
C MET A 12 46.83 -34.42 -33.10
N ARG A 13 45.65 -35.06 -33.03
CA ARG A 13 44.35 -34.37 -33.10
C ARG A 13 44.14 -33.41 -31.93
N ARG A 14 44.52 -33.80 -30.71
CA ARG A 14 44.45 -32.93 -29.52
C ARG A 14 45.34 -31.70 -29.64
N TYR A 15 46.57 -31.90 -30.10
CA TYR A 15 47.51 -30.80 -30.31
C TYR A 15 46.94 -29.77 -31.30
N ILE A 16 46.36 -30.23 -32.42
CA ILE A 16 45.70 -29.36 -33.40
C ILE A 16 44.51 -28.61 -32.78
N ILE A 17 43.67 -29.29 -32.00
CA ILE A 17 42.50 -28.66 -31.36
C ILE A 17 42.95 -27.59 -30.35
N LEU A 18 43.97 -27.86 -29.53
CA LEU A 18 44.51 -26.88 -28.58
C LEU A 18 45.12 -25.68 -29.31
N GLU A 19 45.86 -25.91 -30.39
CA GLU A 19 46.43 -24.83 -31.19
C GLU A 19 45.35 -23.98 -31.88
N CYS A 20 44.25 -24.60 -32.33
CA CYS A 20 43.08 -23.87 -32.84
C CYS A 20 42.42 -23.03 -31.75
N ILE A 21 42.25 -23.59 -30.54
CA ILE A 21 41.68 -22.86 -29.40
C ILE A 21 42.56 -21.67 -29.02
N ASP A 22 43.89 -21.85 -28.94
CA ASP A 22 44.81 -20.77 -28.59
C ASP A 22 44.79 -19.62 -29.60
N ARG A 23 44.77 -19.94 -30.90
CA ARG A 23 44.65 -18.93 -31.97
C ARG A 23 43.33 -18.17 -31.91
N LEU A 24 42.24 -18.83 -31.52
CA LEU A 24 40.94 -18.18 -31.34
C LEU A 24 40.87 -17.35 -30.05
N HIS A 25 41.63 -17.71 -29.00
CA HIS A 25 41.70 -16.93 -27.76
C HIS A 25 42.55 -15.66 -27.86
N VAL A 26 43.24 -15.41 -28.97
CA VAL A 26 43.92 -14.11 -29.21
C VAL A 26 42.91 -12.96 -29.28
N TYR A 27 41.71 -13.23 -29.78
CA TYR A 27 40.64 -12.23 -29.91
C TYR A 27 39.92 -12.05 -28.59
N SER A 28 39.76 -10.80 -28.14
CA SER A 28 39.19 -10.43 -26.84
C SER A 28 37.67 -10.58 -26.75
N SER A 29 36.95 -10.38 -27.85
CA SER A 29 35.48 -10.44 -27.93
C SER A 29 34.99 -10.86 -29.32
N ALA A 30 33.71 -11.25 -29.41
CA ALA A 30 33.07 -11.55 -30.69
C ALA A 30 33.11 -10.38 -31.69
N ALA A 31 33.06 -9.14 -31.19
CA ALA A 31 33.18 -7.94 -32.00
C ALA A 31 34.60 -7.78 -32.57
N HIS A 32 35.63 -8.00 -31.75
CA HIS A 32 37.02 -7.95 -32.21
C HIS A 32 37.29 -9.03 -33.29
N PHE A 33 36.69 -10.22 -33.15
CA PHE A 33 36.78 -11.24 -34.20
C PHE A 33 36.02 -10.83 -35.47
N ALA A 34 34.85 -10.18 -35.33
CA ALA A 34 34.06 -9.67 -36.45
C ALA A 34 34.82 -8.61 -37.28
N ASP A 35 35.62 -7.76 -36.62
CA ASP A 35 36.40 -6.71 -37.28
C ASP A 35 37.52 -7.27 -38.17
N VAL A 36 38.03 -8.47 -37.86
CA VAL A 36 39.14 -9.11 -38.58
C VAL A 36 38.64 -10.11 -39.62
N ALA A 37 37.63 -10.92 -39.28
CA ALA A 37 37.15 -12.04 -40.09
C ALA A 37 35.78 -11.81 -40.75
N GLY A 38 35.13 -10.67 -40.48
CA GLY A 38 33.82 -10.32 -41.00
C GLY A 38 32.69 -10.58 -39.99
N LYS A 39 31.58 -9.84 -40.15
CA LYS A 39 30.44 -9.83 -39.22
C LYS A 39 29.82 -11.22 -38.99
N GLU A 40 29.61 -11.99 -40.06
CA GLU A 40 29.07 -13.35 -39.99
C GLU A 40 29.98 -14.32 -39.23
N ALA A 41 31.31 -14.13 -39.31
CA ALA A 41 32.28 -14.92 -38.57
C ALA A 41 32.31 -14.57 -37.07
N GLY A 42 32.09 -13.29 -36.73
CA GLY A 42 31.90 -12.84 -35.35
C GLY A 42 30.69 -13.47 -34.66
N GLU A 43 29.57 -13.60 -35.39
CA GLU A 43 28.33 -14.20 -34.88
C GLU A 43 28.49 -15.69 -34.56
N THR A 44 29.30 -16.41 -35.32
CA THR A 44 29.55 -17.85 -35.14
C THR A 44 30.72 -18.17 -34.21
N TRP A 45 31.56 -17.18 -33.86
CA TRP A 45 32.78 -17.37 -33.07
C TRP A 45 32.55 -18.07 -31.72
N LYS A 46 31.57 -17.61 -30.94
CA LYS A 46 31.21 -18.21 -29.64
C LYS A 46 30.78 -19.67 -29.77
N SER A 47 30.02 -19.98 -30.82
CA SER A 47 29.52 -21.33 -31.08
C SER A 47 30.68 -22.27 -31.42
N ILE A 48 31.56 -21.85 -32.35
CA ILE A 48 32.77 -22.59 -32.73
C ILE A 48 33.66 -22.84 -31.52
N LEU A 49 33.87 -21.83 -30.69
CA LEU A 49 34.72 -21.94 -29.49
C LEU A 49 34.16 -22.96 -28.50
N ASN A 50 32.85 -22.94 -28.23
CA ASN A 50 32.21 -23.93 -27.35
C ASN A 50 32.28 -25.34 -27.96
N SER A 51 32.00 -25.51 -29.25
CA SER A 51 32.08 -26.83 -29.92
C SER A 51 33.50 -27.40 -29.91
N LEU A 52 34.54 -26.56 -30.01
CA LEU A 52 35.94 -27.02 -29.89
C LEU A 52 36.25 -27.52 -28.48
N TYR A 53 35.75 -26.86 -27.43
CA TYR A 53 35.90 -27.33 -26.06
C TYR A 53 35.08 -28.59 -25.76
N GLU A 54 33.87 -28.72 -26.30
CA GLU A 54 33.07 -29.95 -26.20
C GLU A 54 33.75 -31.13 -26.90
N LEU A 55 34.32 -30.90 -28.09
CA LEU A 55 35.12 -31.91 -28.81
C LEU A 55 36.36 -32.30 -28.00
N LEU A 56 37.04 -31.33 -27.39
CA LEU A 56 38.17 -31.59 -26.50
C LEU A 56 37.75 -32.43 -25.29
N ALA A 57 36.61 -32.11 -24.66
CA ALA A 57 36.07 -32.88 -23.54
C ALA A 57 35.74 -34.32 -23.96
N ALA A 58 35.11 -34.52 -25.13
CA ALA A 58 34.78 -35.84 -25.67
C ALA A 58 36.04 -36.68 -25.95
N LEU A 59 37.13 -36.07 -26.40
CA LEU A 59 38.41 -36.77 -26.62
C LEU A 59 39.09 -37.18 -25.32
N ILE A 60 38.90 -36.42 -24.24
CA ILE A 60 39.55 -36.63 -22.93
C ILE A 60 38.75 -37.61 -22.06
N ARG A 61 37.42 -37.59 -22.15
CA ARG A 61 36.50 -38.41 -21.36
C ARG A 61 36.83 -39.90 -21.46
N GLY A 62 36.89 -40.59 -20.32
CA GLY A 62 37.12 -42.04 -20.25
C GLY A 62 38.54 -42.51 -20.57
N ASN A 63 39.51 -41.60 -20.75
CA ASN A 63 40.92 -41.97 -21.00
C ASN A 63 41.87 -41.34 -19.97
N ARG A 64 42.16 -42.09 -18.89
CA ARG A 64 43.01 -41.65 -17.78
C ARG A 64 44.41 -41.17 -18.19
N LYS A 65 45.07 -41.83 -19.15
CA LYS A 65 46.43 -41.43 -19.60
C LYS A 65 46.43 -40.03 -20.19
N ASN A 66 45.38 -39.75 -20.93
CA ASN A 66 45.14 -38.53 -21.63
C ASN A 66 44.77 -37.37 -20.67
N CYS A 67 44.02 -37.67 -19.60
CA CYS A 67 43.74 -36.72 -18.51
C CYS A 67 45.01 -36.41 -17.69
N ALA A 68 45.85 -37.41 -17.42
CA ALA A 68 47.12 -37.23 -16.68
C ALA A 68 48.16 -36.41 -17.48
N GLN A 69 48.14 -36.46 -18.81
CA GLN A 69 48.95 -35.57 -19.63
C GLN A 69 48.42 -34.14 -19.64
N PHE A 70 47.10 -33.98 -19.60
CA PHE A 70 46.44 -32.67 -19.60
C PHE A 70 46.50 -31.95 -18.24
N SER A 71 46.71 -32.68 -17.13
CA SER A 71 46.80 -32.10 -15.79
C SER A 71 47.97 -31.11 -15.62
N GLY A 72 49.01 -31.21 -16.45
CA GLY A 72 50.10 -30.22 -16.48
C GLY A 72 49.71 -28.88 -17.08
N SER A 73 48.61 -28.82 -17.84
CA SER A 73 48.11 -27.59 -18.51
C SER A 73 46.89 -27.00 -17.80
N LEU A 74 46.68 -27.33 -16.52
CA LEU A 74 45.50 -26.91 -15.77
C LEU A 74 45.47 -25.39 -15.53
N ASP A 75 46.64 -24.79 -15.24
CA ASP A 75 46.80 -23.33 -15.10
C ASP A 75 46.38 -22.61 -16.40
N TRP A 76 46.70 -23.19 -17.57
CA TRP A 76 46.26 -22.68 -18.88
C TRP A 76 44.74 -22.72 -18.99
N LEU A 77 44.10 -23.86 -18.68
CA LEU A 77 42.65 -24.00 -18.79
C LEU A 77 41.92 -23.02 -17.86
N ILE A 78 42.38 -22.90 -16.62
CA ILE A 78 41.76 -22.05 -15.59
C ILE A 78 41.96 -20.57 -15.88
N SER A 79 43.11 -20.16 -16.45
CA SER A 79 43.28 -18.78 -16.92
C SER A 79 42.26 -18.38 -18.01
N ARG A 80 41.74 -19.34 -18.78
CA ARG A 80 40.71 -19.09 -19.79
C ARG A 80 39.29 -19.05 -19.21
N LEU A 81 39.06 -19.63 -18.02
CA LEU A 81 37.78 -19.55 -17.33
C LEU A 81 37.39 -18.11 -16.95
N GLU A 82 38.36 -17.21 -16.77
CA GLU A 82 38.08 -15.79 -16.55
C GLU A 82 37.32 -15.13 -17.71
N ARG A 83 37.26 -15.77 -18.88
CA ARG A 83 36.60 -15.28 -20.09
C ARG A 83 35.23 -15.94 -20.24
N LEU A 84 34.18 -15.12 -20.26
CA LEU A 84 32.78 -15.54 -20.15
C LEU A 84 32.24 -16.32 -21.36
N GLU A 85 32.92 -16.26 -22.51
CA GLU A 85 32.32 -16.64 -23.80
C GLU A 85 32.25 -18.16 -24.07
N ALA A 86 33.07 -18.96 -23.37
CA ALA A 86 33.13 -20.42 -23.53
C ALA A 86 33.15 -21.18 -22.19
N SER A 87 32.65 -20.58 -21.12
CA SER A 87 32.71 -21.14 -19.77
C SER A 87 32.04 -22.51 -19.66
N SER A 88 30.94 -22.78 -20.39
CA SER A 88 30.27 -24.08 -20.40
C SER A 88 31.17 -25.21 -20.93
N GLY A 89 31.80 -25.02 -22.09
CA GLY A 89 32.70 -26.02 -22.67
C GLY A 89 33.98 -26.21 -21.84
N ILE A 90 34.53 -25.12 -21.31
CA ILE A 90 35.74 -25.18 -20.45
C ILE A 90 35.45 -25.93 -19.15
N LEU A 91 34.31 -25.66 -18.50
CA LEU A 91 33.88 -26.38 -17.29
C LEU A 91 33.69 -27.87 -17.56
N GLU A 92 33.21 -28.25 -18.74
CA GLU A 92 33.04 -29.66 -19.11
C GLU A 92 34.39 -30.36 -19.31
N VAL A 93 35.37 -29.70 -19.94
CA VAL A 93 36.74 -30.21 -20.02
C VAL A 93 37.35 -30.36 -18.61
N LEU A 94 37.22 -29.33 -17.77
CA LEU A 94 37.73 -29.34 -16.40
C LEU A 94 37.10 -30.49 -15.59
N HIS A 95 35.77 -30.64 -15.65
CA HIS A 95 35.06 -31.73 -14.99
C HIS A 95 35.57 -33.11 -15.44
N CYS A 96 35.74 -33.33 -16.75
CA CYS A 96 36.24 -34.61 -17.27
C CYS A 96 37.66 -34.93 -16.78
N VAL A 97 38.55 -33.94 -16.71
CA VAL A 97 39.93 -34.12 -16.23
C VAL A 97 39.95 -34.47 -14.75
N LEU A 98 39.14 -33.79 -13.94
CA LEU A 98 39.10 -33.98 -12.48
C LEU A 98 38.48 -35.31 -12.05
N VAL A 99 37.47 -35.79 -12.78
CA VAL A 99 36.84 -37.09 -12.51
C VAL A 99 37.77 -38.26 -12.82
N GLU A 100 38.56 -38.17 -13.88
CA GLU A 100 39.35 -39.31 -14.41
C GLU A 100 40.80 -39.36 -13.89
N SER A 101 41.38 -38.22 -13.49
CA SER A 101 42.81 -38.09 -13.12
C SER A 101 42.98 -37.60 -11.67
N PRO A 102 43.24 -38.48 -10.69
CA PRO A 102 43.56 -38.05 -9.33
C PRO A 102 44.86 -37.22 -9.27
N GLU A 103 45.75 -37.39 -10.24
CA GLU A 103 46.97 -36.60 -10.36
C GLU A 103 46.67 -35.11 -10.62
N ALA A 104 45.56 -34.81 -11.31
CA ALA A 104 45.11 -33.43 -11.53
C ALA A 104 44.67 -32.74 -10.23
N LEU A 105 44.08 -33.48 -9.28
CA LEU A 105 43.63 -32.93 -8.00
C LEU A 105 44.79 -32.45 -7.13
N ASN A 106 45.96 -33.08 -7.24
CA ASN A 106 47.16 -32.71 -6.48
C ASN A 106 47.84 -31.44 -7.01
N ILE A 107 47.50 -30.99 -8.22
CA ILE A 107 48.08 -29.79 -8.87
C ILE A 107 47.23 -28.54 -8.57
N ILE A 108 46.01 -28.72 -8.05
CA ILE A 108 45.09 -27.62 -7.73
C ILE A 108 45.68 -26.72 -6.63
N LYS A 109 45.68 -25.42 -6.90
CA LYS A 109 46.10 -24.37 -5.96
C LYS A 109 44.88 -23.57 -5.51
N GLU A 110 45.03 -22.82 -4.42
CA GLU A 110 44.00 -21.92 -3.92
C GLU A 110 43.50 -20.94 -4.98
N GLY A 111 44.41 -20.37 -5.79
CA GLY A 111 44.04 -19.43 -6.87
C GLY A 111 43.06 -20.05 -7.87
N HIS A 112 43.20 -21.34 -8.18
CA HIS A 112 42.31 -22.05 -9.08
C HIS A 112 40.89 -22.17 -8.52
N ILE A 113 40.77 -22.51 -7.23
CA ILE A 113 39.49 -22.63 -6.54
C ILE A 113 38.81 -21.27 -6.45
N LYS A 114 39.56 -20.21 -6.15
CA LYS A 114 39.06 -18.82 -6.16
C LYS A 114 38.53 -18.41 -7.53
N SER A 115 39.26 -18.71 -8.61
CA SER A 115 38.79 -18.45 -9.97
C SER A 115 37.49 -19.21 -10.29
N ILE A 116 37.37 -20.47 -9.87
CA ILE A 116 36.15 -21.27 -10.07
C ILE A 116 34.97 -20.71 -9.26
N ILE A 117 35.18 -20.31 -8.01
CA ILE A 117 34.14 -19.69 -7.16
C ILE A 117 33.69 -18.34 -7.77
N CYS A 118 34.62 -17.53 -8.26
CA CYS A 118 34.31 -16.27 -8.95
C CYS A 118 33.41 -16.46 -10.18
N LEU A 119 33.37 -17.65 -10.78
CA LEU A 119 32.44 -17.93 -11.87
C LEU A 119 30.99 -18.03 -11.41
N LEU A 120 30.73 -18.51 -10.19
CA LEU A 120 29.38 -18.52 -9.62
C LEU A 120 28.86 -17.11 -9.45
N ASP A 121 29.73 -16.18 -9.07
CA ASP A 121 29.42 -14.75 -8.96
C ASP A 121 29.14 -14.13 -10.35
N LYS A 122 30.02 -14.37 -11.33
CA LYS A 122 29.92 -13.76 -12.68
C LYS A 122 28.86 -14.38 -13.61
N HIS A 123 28.63 -15.69 -13.54
CA HIS A 123 27.70 -16.41 -14.43
C HIS A 123 26.34 -16.72 -13.76
N GLY A 124 26.19 -16.35 -12.48
CA GLY A 124 25.06 -16.79 -11.68
C GLY A 124 25.11 -18.29 -11.35
N ARG A 125 24.00 -18.79 -10.81
CA ARG A 125 23.90 -20.16 -10.27
C ARG A 125 23.90 -21.21 -11.39
N ASN A 126 25.08 -21.75 -11.70
CA ASN A 126 25.28 -22.79 -12.71
C ASN A 126 25.64 -24.14 -12.05
N HIS A 127 24.81 -25.17 -12.29
CA HIS A 127 25.02 -26.49 -11.71
C HIS A 127 26.37 -27.11 -12.12
N LYS A 128 26.87 -26.84 -13.33
CA LYS A 128 28.16 -27.37 -13.80
C LYS A 128 29.34 -26.89 -12.96
N VAL A 129 29.28 -25.67 -12.42
CA VAL A 129 30.33 -25.16 -11.53
C VAL A 129 30.32 -25.90 -10.20
N LEU A 130 29.13 -26.20 -9.66
CA LEU A 130 28.99 -27.03 -8.46
C LEU A 130 29.46 -28.47 -8.71
N ASP A 131 29.17 -29.04 -9.88
CA ASP A 131 29.65 -30.37 -10.28
C ASP A 131 31.19 -30.44 -10.31
N VAL A 132 31.85 -29.38 -10.81
CA VAL A 132 33.32 -29.24 -10.77
C VAL A 132 33.83 -29.15 -9.33
N LEU A 133 33.21 -28.32 -8.47
CA LEU A 133 33.59 -28.20 -7.05
C LEU A 133 33.41 -29.52 -6.28
N CYS A 134 32.36 -30.30 -6.60
CA CYS A 134 32.16 -31.65 -6.07
C CYS A 134 33.27 -32.60 -6.52
N SER A 135 33.60 -32.61 -7.82
CA SER A 135 34.67 -33.43 -8.39
C SER A 135 36.07 -33.06 -7.89
N LEU A 136 36.29 -31.82 -7.45
CA LEU A 136 37.53 -31.39 -6.80
C LEU A 136 37.75 -31.99 -5.40
N CYS A 137 36.66 -32.38 -4.74
CA CYS A 137 36.71 -32.92 -3.37
C CYS A 137 36.99 -34.43 -3.33
N VAL A 138 36.40 -35.19 -4.25
CA VAL A 138 36.45 -36.67 -4.26
C VAL A 138 36.59 -37.17 -5.69
N CYS A 139 37.57 -38.06 -5.90
CA CYS A 139 37.80 -38.75 -7.17
C CYS A 139 38.01 -40.24 -6.89
N HIS A 140 37.23 -41.10 -7.55
CA HIS A 140 37.28 -42.56 -7.39
C HIS A 140 37.23 -43.06 -5.92
N GLY A 141 36.45 -42.39 -5.06
CA GLY A 141 36.34 -42.74 -3.64
C GLY A 141 37.50 -42.28 -2.75
N VAL A 142 38.51 -41.61 -3.32
CA VAL A 142 39.60 -40.96 -2.57
C VAL A 142 39.31 -39.48 -2.43
N ALA A 143 39.36 -38.98 -1.20
CA ALA A 143 39.09 -37.58 -0.87
C ALA A 143 40.38 -36.76 -0.72
N VAL A 144 40.39 -35.54 -1.25
CA VAL A 144 41.53 -34.62 -1.17
C VAL A 144 41.23 -33.52 -0.15
N ARG A 145 41.78 -33.66 1.06
CA ARG A 145 41.45 -32.80 2.20
C ARG A 145 41.85 -31.33 2.01
N SER A 146 42.97 -31.07 1.33
CA SER A 146 43.40 -29.69 1.03
C SER A 146 42.36 -28.93 0.21
N ASN A 147 41.79 -29.56 -0.82
CA ASN A 147 40.79 -28.95 -1.69
C ASN A 147 39.48 -28.71 -0.95
N GLN A 148 39.06 -29.66 -0.10
CA GLN A 148 37.87 -29.51 0.74
C GLN A 148 37.98 -28.29 1.66
N HIS A 149 39.10 -28.15 2.38
CA HIS A 149 39.32 -26.99 3.25
C HIS A 149 39.32 -25.68 2.46
N LEU A 150 40.04 -25.63 1.33
CA LEU A 150 40.08 -24.43 0.48
C LEU A 150 38.71 -24.03 -0.06
N ILE A 151 37.87 -25.00 -0.43
CA ILE A 151 36.49 -24.72 -0.86
C ILE A 151 35.67 -24.20 0.33
N CYS A 152 35.74 -24.85 1.49
CA CYS A 152 35.03 -24.40 2.69
C CYS A 152 35.42 -22.97 3.10
N ASP A 153 36.71 -22.67 3.14
CA ASP A 153 37.24 -21.38 3.59
C ASP A 153 36.91 -20.23 2.63
N ASN A 154 36.76 -20.52 1.34
CA ASN A 154 36.49 -19.50 0.32
C ASN A 154 35.01 -19.38 -0.08
N LEU A 155 34.18 -20.42 0.11
CA LEU A 155 32.78 -20.43 -0.32
C LEU A 155 31.78 -20.18 0.83
N LEU A 156 32.05 -20.69 2.03
CA LEU A 156 31.06 -20.67 3.13
C LEU A 156 30.98 -19.35 3.90
N PRO A 157 32.07 -18.60 4.16
CA PRO A 157 32.01 -17.39 4.98
C PRO A 157 31.20 -16.25 4.35
N GLY A 158 31.23 -16.10 3.01
CA GLY A 158 30.56 -15.01 2.29
C GLY A 158 29.02 -15.08 2.33
N ARG A 159 28.45 -16.30 2.30
CA ARG A 159 27.00 -16.58 2.32
C ARG A 159 26.16 -15.84 1.24
N ASP A 160 26.82 -15.34 0.22
CA ASP A 160 26.28 -14.55 -0.89
C ASP A 160 25.97 -15.41 -2.12
N LEU A 161 26.78 -16.45 -2.36
CA LEU A 161 26.65 -17.32 -3.53
C LEU A 161 25.64 -18.48 -3.34
N LEU A 162 25.61 -19.07 -2.14
CA LEU A 162 24.79 -20.24 -1.83
C LEU A 162 23.47 -19.85 -1.17
N LEU A 163 22.40 -20.59 -1.50
CA LEU A 163 21.10 -20.43 -0.85
C LEU A 163 21.22 -20.72 0.65
N GLN A 164 20.74 -19.78 1.46
CA GLN A 164 20.68 -19.90 2.90
C GLN A 164 19.24 -20.21 3.31
N THR A 165 19.05 -20.99 4.39
CA THR A 165 17.72 -21.26 4.95
C THR A 165 17.71 -21.06 6.46
N ARG A 166 16.58 -20.58 6.97
CA ARG A 166 16.34 -20.34 8.40
C ARG A 166 14.86 -20.58 8.68
N LEU A 167 14.55 -21.22 9.81
CA LEU A 167 13.18 -21.37 10.28
C LEU A 167 12.74 -20.07 10.92
N VAL A 168 11.60 -19.54 10.49
CA VAL A 168 11.11 -18.22 10.92
C VAL A 168 9.67 -18.34 11.42
N ASN A 169 9.33 -17.56 12.45
CA ASN A 169 7.97 -17.47 12.97
C ASN A 169 6.98 -16.90 11.96
N HIS A 170 5.78 -17.49 11.90
CA HIS A 170 4.67 -16.92 11.16
C HIS A 170 4.15 -15.66 11.88
N VAL A 171 4.00 -14.57 11.13
CA VAL A 171 3.49 -13.29 11.62
C VAL A 171 2.15 -12.97 10.95
N SER A 172 1.18 -12.54 11.76
CA SER A 172 -0.14 -12.12 11.28
C SER A 172 -0.37 -10.65 11.63
N SER A 173 -1.02 -9.91 10.73
CA SER A 173 -1.37 -8.51 10.93
C SER A 173 -2.89 -8.32 10.97
N MET A 174 -3.36 -7.64 12.01
CA MET A 174 -4.78 -7.33 12.24
C MET A 174 -4.99 -5.83 12.23
N ARG A 175 -6.11 -5.38 11.65
CA ARG A 175 -6.53 -3.96 11.61
C ARG A 175 -8.02 -3.81 11.90
N PRO A 176 -8.48 -2.70 12.48
CA PRO A 176 -9.88 -2.34 12.45
C PRO A 176 -10.29 -1.83 11.05
N ASN A 177 -11.59 -1.78 10.76
CA ASN A 177 -12.14 -1.10 9.58
C ASN A 177 -12.19 0.43 9.76
N ILE A 178 -11.04 1.02 10.09
CA ILE A 178 -10.88 2.47 10.26
C ILE A 178 -9.84 2.94 9.24
N PHE A 179 -10.18 3.97 8.48
CA PHE A 179 -9.33 4.53 7.44
C PHE A 179 -9.26 6.05 7.59
N LEU A 180 -8.04 6.56 7.65
CA LEU A 180 -7.71 7.94 8.00
C LEU A 180 -6.94 8.57 6.84
N GLY A 181 -7.47 9.62 6.24
CA GLY A 181 -6.85 10.27 5.10
C GLY A 181 -6.73 11.77 5.27
N ILE A 182 -5.83 12.37 4.50
CA ILE A 182 -5.83 13.81 4.27
C ILE A 182 -6.25 14.03 2.83
N ASN A 183 -7.50 14.43 2.64
CA ASN A 183 -7.90 15.04 1.38
C ASN A 183 -8.17 16.52 1.65
N GLU A 184 -7.72 17.39 0.76
CA GLU A 184 -8.07 18.81 0.85
C GLU A 184 -9.60 18.97 0.85
N GLY A 185 -10.13 19.69 1.83
CA GLY A 185 -11.57 19.85 2.00
C GLY A 185 -12.29 18.65 2.64
N SER A 186 -11.58 17.66 3.17
CA SER A 186 -12.18 16.56 3.93
C SER A 186 -12.75 17.00 5.27
N ALA A 187 -13.83 16.35 5.70
CA ALA A 187 -14.43 16.53 7.02
C ALA A 187 -13.70 15.80 8.16
N GLN A 188 -12.68 14.98 7.88
CA GLN A 188 -11.99 14.19 8.90
C GLN A 188 -11.10 15.05 9.82
N TYR A 189 -10.91 14.60 11.07
CA TYR A 189 -9.87 15.14 11.95
C TYR A 189 -8.48 14.91 11.34
N ARG A 190 -7.53 15.75 11.72
CA ARG A 190 -6.12 15.64 11.28
C ARG A 190 -5.21 14.95 12.29
N LYS A 191 -5.68 14.73 13.51
CA LYS A 191 -4.88 14.12 14.58
C LYS A 191 -5.67 12.98 15.21
N TRP A 192 -5.09 11.80 15.19
CA TRP A 192 -5.77 10.55 15.54
C TRP A 192 -5.03 9.78 16.62
N TYR A 193 -5.79 9.14 17.49
CA TYR A 193 -5.29 8.45 18.67
C TYR A 193 -6.01 7.13 18.90
N TYR A 194 -5.23 6.09 19.21
CA TYR A 194 -5.74 4.85 19.77
C TYR A 194 -4.74 4.27 20.77
N GLU A 195 -5.19 3.32 21.58
CA GLU A 195 -4.31 2.52 22.42
C GLU A 195 -4.42 1.03 22.07
N LEU A 196 -3.33 0.32 22.30
CA LEU A 196 -3.28 -1.13 22.29
C LEU A 196 -2.88 -1.61 23.68
N MET A 197 -3.67 -2.49 24.26
CA MET A 197 -3.36 -3.15 25.53
C MET A 197 -2.88 -4.57 25.27
N VAL A 198 -1.77 -4.94 25.90
CA VAL A 198 -1.18 -6.27 25.79
C VAL A 198 -1.64 -7.13 26.96
N ASP A 199 -2.54 -8.08 26.68
CA ASP A 199 -3.10 -8.94 27.75
C ASP A 199 -2.18 -10.11 28.10
N TYR A 200 -1.43 -10.61 27.13
CA TYR A 200 -0.58 -11.78 27.32
C TYR A 200 0.49 -11.88 26.24
N VAL A 201 1.73 -12.19 26.65
CA VAL A 201 2.84 -12.49 25.74
C VAL A 201 3.58 -13.70 26.29
N GLU A 202 3.62 -14.77 25.51
CA GLU A 202 4.49 -15.92 25.77
C GLU A 202 5.83 -15.71 25.05
N PRO A 203 6.95 -15.45 25.75
CA PRO A 203 8.18 -14.95 25.10
C PRO A 203 8.81 -15.88 24.07
N PHE A 204 8.62 -17.19 24.22
CA PHE A 204 9.19 -18.23 23.37
C PHE A 204 8.15 -19.32 23.12
N THR A 205 7.31 -19.13 22.11
CA THR A 205 6.47 -20.21 21.56
C THR A 205 7.25 -21.13 20.63
N THR A 206 8.35 -20.63 20.04
CA THR A 206 9.31 -21.38 19.22
C THR A 206 10.74 -21.07 19.66
N ALA A 207 11.73 -21.58 18.92
CA ALA A 207 13.14 -21.27 19.14
C ALA A 207 13.49 -19.79 18.84
N GLU A 208 12.64 -19.06 18.12
CA GLU A 208 12.80 -17.63 17.85
C GLU A 208 11.92 -16.80 18.79
N ALA A 209 12.39 -15.59 19.13
CA ALA A 209 11.63 -14.66 19.94
C ALA A 209 10.29 -14.31 19.27
N THR A 210 9.27 -14.09 20.08
CA THR A 210 7.96 -13.66 19.58
C THR A 210 8.02 -12.28 18.94
N HIS A 211 7.33 -12.14 17.80
CA HIS A 211 7.10 -10.87 17.15
C HIS A 211 5.86 -10.21 17.76
N LEU A 212 5.99 -8.97 18.25
CA LEU A 212 4.87 -8.09 18.60
C LEU A 212 5.24 -6.65 18.27
N ARG A 213 4.47 -6.03 17.38
CA ARG A 213 4.65 -4.64 16.98
C ARG A 213 3.31 -3.97 16.73
N VAL A 214 3.24 -2.67 16.98
CA VAL A 214 2.03 -1.86 16.80
C VAL A 214 2.36 -0.55 16.10
N GLY A 215 1.41 -0.04 15.31
CA GLY A 215 1.51 1.29 14.72
C GLY A 215 0.57 1.49 13.54
N TRP A 216 1.05 2.19 12.53
CA TRP A 216 0.25 2.65 11.40
C TRP A 216 0.75 2.07 10.08
N ALA A 217 -0.16 1.85 9.15
CA ALA A 217 0.16 1.43 7.79
C ALA A 217 -0.71 2.16 6.76
N SER A 218 -0.17 2.34 5.56
CA SER A 218 -0.86 2.95 4.42
C SER A 218 -1.47 1.90 3.48
N THR A 219 -2.66 2.20 2.94
CA THR A 219 -3.36 1.36 1.96
C THR A 219 -2.65 1.20 0.62
N GLU A 220 -1.79 2.15 0.24
CA GLU A 220 -1.13 2.15 -1.09
C GLU A 220 -0.09 1.03 -1.22
N GLY A 221 0.59 0.68 -0.12
CA GLY A 221 1.74 -0.23 -0.18
C GLY A 221 1.79 -1.34 0.86
N TYR A 222 1.15 -1.19 2.02
CA TYR A 222 1.22 -2.21 3.06
C TYR A 222 0.44 -3.46 2.66
N SER A 223 1.18 -4.54 2.34
CA SER A 223 0.61 -5.83 1.97
C SER A 223 1.32 -6.95 2.72
N PRO A 224 0.87 -7.28 3.95
CA PRO A 224 1.50 -8.33 4.72
C PRO A 224 1.17 -9.69 4.10
N TYR A 225 2.19 -10.33 3.51
CA TYR A 225 2.09 -11.69 3.02
C TYR A 225 2.68 -12.65 4.07
N PRO A 226 1.97 -13.74 4.41
CA PRO A 226 2.38 -14.64 5.48
C PRO A 226 3.63 -15.49 5.17
N VAL A 227 4.08 -15.56 3.92
CA VAL A 227 5.08 -16.55 3.45
C VAL A 227 6.37 -15.93 2.91
N GLY A 228 6.39 -14.64 2.57
CA GLY A 228 7.58 -14.03 1.97
C GLY A 228 7.61 -12.52 2.12
N GLY A 229 8.71 -12.02 2.68
CA GLY A 229 9.04 -10.61 2.85
C GLY A 229 10.45 -10.28 2.39
N GLU A 230 10.82 -9.01 2.47
CA GLU A 230 12.23 -8.63 2.35
C GLU A 230 13.02 -9.24 3.52
N GLU A 231 14.22 -9.77 3.23
CA GLU A 231 15.07 -10.54 4.15
C GLU A 231 14.52 -11.92 4.58
N TRP A 232 14.50 -12.20 5.89
CA TRP A 232 14.23 -13.51 6.47
C TRP A 232 12.81 -13.64 7.03
N GLY A 233 12.01 -12.56 7.03
CA GLY A 233 10.79 -12.44 7.82
C GLY A 233 9.48 -12.72 7.07
N GLY A 234 8.43 -13.02 7.82
CA GLY A 234 7.05 -12.77 7.39
C GLY A 234 6.72 -11.29 7.59
N ASN A 235 6.09 -10.65 6.60
CA ASN A 235 5.80 -9.21 6.61
C ASN A 235 4.90 -8.84 7.78
N GLY A 236 5.50 -8.24 8.82
CA GLY A 236 4.82 -7.51 9.87
C GLY A 236 4.89 -6.00 9.62
N ILE A 237 4.45 -5.25 10.62
CA ILE A 237 4.51 -3.79 10.56
C ILE A 237 5.97 -3.31 10.71
N GLY A 238 6.35 -2.32 9.89
CA GLY A 238 7.69 -1.74 9.87
C GLY A 238 8.70 -2.52 9.02
N ASP A 239 8.28 -3.57 8.32
CA ASP A 239 9.12 -4.33 7.39
C ASP A 239 9.13 -3.71 5.97
N ASP A 240 8.22 -2.77 5.69
CA ASP A 240 8.21 -1.99 4.45
C ASP A 240 8.27 -0.47 4.70
N LEU A 241 8.34 0.31 3.63
CA LEU A 241 8.37 1.78 3.69
C LEU A 241 6.98 2.42 3.89
N TYR A 242 5.91 1.62 3.84
CA TYR A 242 4.52 2.05 3.94
C TYR A 242 3.90 1.75 5.31
N SER A 243 4.69 1.21 6.23
CA SER A 243 4.29 0.87 7.58
C SER A 243 5.32 1.33 8.61
N TYR A 244 4.81 1.72 9.77
CA TYR A 244 5.56 2.36 10.84
C TYR A 244 5.24 1.65 12.14
N GLY A 245 6.21 0.88 12.63
CA GLY A 245 6.04 -0.01 13.79
C GLY A 245 6.82 0.42 15.02
N PHE A 246 6.33 0.01 16.18
CA PHE A 246 7.00 0.13 17.47
C PHE A 246 6.87 -1.17 18.27
N ASP A 247 7.96 -1.61 18.90
CA ASP A 247 8.06 -2.88 19.65
C ASP A 247 8.42 -2.71 21.15
N GLY A 248 8.41 -1.46 21.66
CA GLY A 248 8.85 -1.12 23.00
C GLY A 248 10.28 -0.55 23.08
N LEU A 249 11.18 -0.99 22.20
CA LEU A 249 12.60 -0.63 22.19
C LEU A 249 13.03 0.11 20.92
N HIS A 250 12.37 -0.15 19.80
CA HIS A 250 12.76 0.29 18.47
C HIS A 250 11.56 0.83 17.69
N LEU A 251 11.85 1.80 16.84
CA LEU A 251 11.02 2.21 15.73
C LEU A 251 11.44 1.44 14.48
N TRP A 252 10.48 0.82 13.81
CA TRP A 252 10.68 -0.04 12.64
C TRP A 252 10.06 0.59 11.38
N SER A 253 10.87 0.68 10.33
CA SER A 253 10.42 1.01 8.96
C SER A 253 11.43 0.47 7.94
N GLY A 254 10.95 -0.17 6.87
CA GLY A 254 11.79 -0.75 5.82
C GLY A 254 12.81 -1.77 6.32
N CYS A 255 12.42 -2.65 7.24
CA CYS A 255 13.31 -3.61 7.92
C CYS A 255 14.42 -2.98 8.78
N VAL A 256 14.43 -1.65 8.95
CA VAL A 256 15.45 -0.95 9.76
C VAL A 256 14.91 -0.68 11.16
N ALA A 257 15.56 -1.26 12.16
CA ALA A 257 15.32 -0.96 13.57
C ALA A 257 16.15 0.24 14.02
N LYS A 258 15.48 1.28 14.55
CA LYS A 258 16.13 2.41 15.21
C LYS A 258 15.80 2.41 16.69
N SER A 259 16.80 2.25 17.54
CA SER A 259 16.60 2.26 19.00
C SER A 259 16.10 3.62 19.47
N VAL A 260 15.12 3.60 20.35
CA VAL A 260 14.52 4.79 20.95
C VAL A 260 14.71 4.78 22.46
N ASN A 261 14.74 5.96 23.05
CA ASN A 261 14.85 6.11 24.49
C ASN A 261 13.46 6.36 25.10
N SER A 262 13.12 5.61 26.13
CA SER A 262 11.92 5.84 26.93
C SER A 262 12.26 5.53 28.39
N PRO A 263 11.58 6.17 29.36
CA PRO A 263 11.78 5.77 30.75
C PRO A 263 11.30 4.32 30.90
N ASN A 264 12.13 3.47 31.53
CA ASN A 264 11.92 2.03 31.59
C ASN A 264 11.73 1.37 30.20
N HIS A 265 12.66 1.54 29.27
CA HIS A 265 12.60 0.82 28.00
C HIS A 265 12.59 -0.70 28.23
N HIS A 266 11.66 -1.40 27.58
CA HIS A 266 11.59 -2.86 27.56
C HIS A 266 10.76 -3.29 26.34
N LEU A 267 10.91 -4.55 25.92
CA LEU A 267 10.00 -5.14 24.94
C LEU A 267 8.58 -5.19 25.51
N LEU A 268 7.58 -5.09 24.64
CA LEU A 268 6.18 -5.14 25.03
C LEU A 268 5.87 -6.43 25.80
N ARG A 269 5.39 -6.28 27.03
CA ARG A 269 5.03 -7.39 27.92
C ARG A 269 3.57 -7.28 28.36
N THR A 270 3.13 -8.29 29.10
CA THR A 270 1.80 -8.31 29.70
C THR A 270 1.52 -7.07 30.54
N ASP A 271 0.30 -6.56 30.42
CA ASP A 271 -0.25 -5.37 31.05
C ASP A 271 0.28 -4.02 30.55
N ASP A 272 1.16 -4.00 29.54
CA ASP A 272 1.55 -2.75 28.90
C ASP A 272 0.42 -2.16 28.04
N VAL A 273 0.34 -0.84 28.05
CA VAL A 273 -0.53 -0.06 27.18
C VAL A 273 0.31 0.84 26.29
N ILE A 274 0.14 0.67 24.99
CA ILE A 274 0.82 1.45 23.97
C ILE A 274 -0.17 2.45 23.40
N SER A 275 0.11 3.75 23.53
CA SER A 275 -0.67 4.78 22.86
C SER A 275 0.00 5.19 21.54
N CYS A 276 -0.78 5.20 20.47
CA CYS A 276 -0.33 5.51 19.11
C CYS A 276 -0.97 6.81 18.66
N CYS A 277 -0.14 7.81 18.35
CA CYS A 277 -0.57 9.13 17.92
C CYS A 277 -0.15 9.35 16.46
N LEU A 278 -1.10 9.73 15.61
CA LEU A 278 -0.87 10.09 14.21
C LEU A 278 -1.29 11.55 14.02
N ASP A 279 -0.35 12.41 13.64
CA ASP A 279 -0.62 13.77 13.18
C ASP A 279 -0.41 13.83 11.68
N LEU A 280 -1.48 14.17 10.97
CA LEU A 280 -1.51 14.31 9.54
C LEU A 280 -1.37 15.78 9.11
N SER A 281 -1.45 16.76 10.03
CA SER A 281 -1.23 18.18 9.69
C SER A 281 0.25 18.47 9.41
N ALA A 282 1.11 17.93 10.27
CA ALA A 282 2.54 17.83 10.07
C ALA A 282 2.85 16.34 10.20
N PRO A 283 3.05 15.62 9.07
CA PRO A 283 3.04 14.16 9.01
C PRO A 283 4.05 13.60 10.01
N SER A 284 3.53 13.20 11.16
CA SER A 284 4.32 12.70 12.28
C SER A 284 3.58 11.61 13.05
N ILE A 285 4.31 10.56 13.41
CA ILE A 285 3.80 9.43 14.20
C ILE A 285 4.63 9.34 15.47
N SER A 286 3.95 9.39 16.61
CA SER A 286 4.59 9.26 17.93
C SER A 286 3.92 8.17 18.76
N PHE A 287 4.73 7.58 19.65
CA PHE A 287 4.30 6.49 20.52
C PHE A 287 4.49 6.87 21.98
N ARG A 288 3.66 6.27 22.83
CA ARG A 288 3.79 6.32 24.29
C ARG A 288 3.65 4.93 24.84
N ILE A 289 4.43 4.59 25.86
CA ILE A 289 4.29 3.34 26.60
C ILE A 289 3.89 3.68 28.04
N ASN A 290 2.77 3.13 28.51
CA ASN A 290 2.22 3.38 29.84
C ASN A 290 2.09 4.88 30.17
N GLY A 291 1.65 5.67 29.19
CA GLY A 291 1.49 7.13 29.27
C GLY A 291 2.78 7.95 29.09
N GLN A 292 3.95 7.32 29.11
CA GLN A 292 5.24 8.00 28.99
C GLN A 292 5.65 8.17 27.52
N PRO A 293 6.11 9.36 27.10
CA PRO A 293 6.49 9.62 25.72
C PRO A 293 7.78 8.89 25.35
N VAL A 294 7.75 8.22 24.21
CA VAL A 294 8.93 7.63 23.59
C VAL A 294 9.72 8.74 22.88
N GLN A 295 11.03 8.81 23.12
CA GLN A 295 11.93 9.78 22.48
C GLN A 295 12.29 9.26 21.08
N GLY A 296 11.38 9.55 20.14
CA GLY A 296 11.50 9.20 18.74
C GLY A 296 10.13 9.27 18.07
N MET A 297 10.10 9.80 16.86
CA MET A 297 8.91 9.86 16.03
C MET A 297 9.28 9.67 14.57
N PHE A 298 8.35 9.15 13.78
CA PHE A 298 8.47 9.19 12.34
C PHE A 298 7.99 10.55 11.86
N GLU A 299 8.71 11.15 10.92
CA GLU A 299 8.37 12.44 10.31
C GLU A 299 8.57 12.34 8.78
N ASN A 300 7.93 13.22 8.03
CA ASN A 300 8.10 13.36 6.58
C ASN A 300 7.80 12.06 5.79
N PHE A 301 6.84 11.26 6.26
CA PHE A 301 6.34 10.11 5.51
C PHE A 301 5.35 10.52 4.42
N ASN A 302 5.15 9.62 3.46
CA ASN A 302 4.19 9.83 2.39
C ASN A 302 2.75 9.80 2.94
N THR A 303 1.97 10.84 2.67
CA THR A 303 0.56 10.93 3.04
C THR A 303 -0.39 10.43 1.94
N ASP A 304 0.14 9.90 0.84
CA ASP A 304 -0.66 9.30 -0.22
C ASP A 304 -1.42 8.07 0.32
N GLY A 305 -2.72 8.03 0.02
CA GLY A 305 -3.63 6.99 0.45
C GLY A 305 -4.22 7.19 1.84
N LEU A 306 -4.63 6.08 2.46
CA LEU A 306 -5.31 6.07 3.74
C LEU A 306 -4.48 5.31 4.77
N PHE A 307 -4.40 5.85 5.97
CA PHE A 307 -3.78 5.21 7.12
C PHE A 307 -4.79 4.41 7.92
N PHE A 308 -4.34 3.31 8.52
CA PHE A 308 -5.14 2.52 9.45
C PHE A 308 -4.28 2.03 10.62
N PRO A 309 -4.88 1.86 11.82
CA PRO A 309 -4.24 1.19 12.93
C PRO A 309 -3.91 -0.26 12.56
N VAL A 310 -2.74 -0.75 12.93
CA VAL A 310 -2.36 -2.14 12.69
C VAL A 310 -1.51 -2.66 13.84
N VAL A 311 -1.71 -3.94 14.15
CA VAL A 311 -0.86 -4.71 15.06
C VAL A 311 -0.39 -5.97 14.34
N SER A 312 0.90 -6.26 14.40
CA SER A 312 1.49 -7.51 13.92
C SER A 312 1.99 -8.33 15.09
N PHE A 313 1.63 -9.61 15.10
CA PHE A 313 1.99 -10.51 16.18
C PHE A 313 2.20 -11.95 15.71
N SER A 314 3.07 -12.66 16.42
CA SER A 314 3.28 -14.11 16.28
C SER A 314 2.36 -14.93 17.22
N ALA A 315 2.45 -16.26 17.15
CA ALA A 315 1.69 -17.15 18.02
C ALA A 315 2.00 -16.93 19.51
N GLY A 316 1.01 -17.11 20.38
CA GLY A 316 1.15 -16.98 21.84
C GLY A 316 0.89 -15.58 22.40
N ILE A 317 0.37 -14.66 21.59
CA ILE A 317 0.11 -13.27 21.99
C ILE A 317 -1.40 -12.99 22.03
N LYS A 318 -1.84 -12.24 23.05
CA LYS A 318 -3.19 -11.68 23.15
C LYS A 318 -3.11 -10.17 23.36
N VAL A 319 -3.81 -9.44 22.50
CA VAL A 319 -3.86 -7.97 22.50
C VAL A 319 -5.30 -7.49 22.33
N ARG A 320 -5.59 -6.30 22.84
CA ARG A 320 -6.87 -5.61 22.68
C ARG A 320 -6.67 -4.21 22.15
N PHE A 321 -7.45 -3.85 21.13
CA PHE A 321 -7.57 -2.47 20.68
C PHE A 321 -8.49 -1.68 21.63
N LEU A 322 -8.07 -0.47 21.96
CA LEU A 322 -8.87 0.56 22.61
C LEU A 322 -8.95 1.74 21.65
N LEU A 323 -10.09 1.88 20.96
CA LEU A 323 -10.25 2.87 19.88
C LEU A 323 -11.01 4.13 20.33
N GLY A 324 -11.53 4.12 21.55
CA GLY A 324 -12.31 5.20 22.15
C GLY A 324 -13.83 4.98 22.09
N GLY A 325 -14.57 5.92 22.69
CA GLY A 325 -16.02 5.89 22.80
C GLY A 325 -16.51 4.64 23.54
N ARG A 326 -17.50 3.94 22.98
CA ARG A 326 -18.02 2.67 23.52
C ARG A 326 -17.16 1.44 23.18
N HIS A 327 -16.07 1.63 22.44
CA HIS A 327 -15.24 0.55 21.87
C HIS A 327 -13.86 0.45 22.51
N GLY A 328 -13.80 0.75 23.81
CA GLY A 328 -12.58 0.69 24.63
C GLY A 328 -12.35 2.03 25.30
N GLU A 329 -12.43 2.02 26.63
CA GLU A 329 -12.05 3.18 27.45
C GLU A 329 -10.53 3.30 27.48
N PHE A 330 -10.03 4.49 27.18
CA PHE A 330 -8.60 4.75 27.24
C PHE A 330 -8.09 4.68 28.68
N LYS A 331 -6.94 4.05 28.85
CA LYS A 331 -6.21 4.03 30.13
C LYS A 331 -5.46 5.32 30.35
N PHE A 332 -5.00 5.96 29.27
CA PHE A 332 -4.35 7.26 29.32
C PHE A 332 -5.14 8.29 28.51
N LEU A 333 -5.04 9.55 28.92
CA LEU A 333 -5.73 10.62 28.22
C LEU A 333 -5.06 10.89 26.86
N PRO A 334 -5.82 11.04 25.78
CA PRO A 334 -5.30 11.53 24.51
C PRO A 334 -4.60 12.88 24.69
N PRO A 335 -3.47 13.14 24.01
CA PRO A 335 -2.87 14.46 24.03
C PRO A 335 -3.83 15.53 23.47
N PRO A 336 -3.67 16.81 23.85
CA PRO A 336 -4.55 17.87 23.38
C PRO A 336 -4.63 17.94 21.85
N GLY A 337 -5.84 17.98 21.32
CA GLY A 337 -6.12 18.08 19.88
C GLY A 337 -6.16 16.74 19.13
N TYR A 338 -5.93 15.60 19.79
CA TYR A 338 -6.07 14.28 19.17
C TYR A 338 -7.49 13.72 19.35
N ALA A 339 -8.09 13.29 18.24
CA ALA A 339 -9.39 12.63 18.23
C ALA A 339 -9.25 11.10 18.38
N PRO A 340 -10.17 10.43 19.08
CA PRO A 340 -10.19 8.98 19.13
C PRO A 340 -10.50 8.38 17.76
N CYS A 341 -9.80 7.29 17.39
CA CYS A 341 -9.97 6.64 16.09
C CYS A 341 -11.40 6.15 15.81
N PHE A 342 -12.21 5.89 16.86
CA PHE A 342 -13.61 5.48 16.65
C PHE A 342 -14.45 6.53 15.90
N GLU A 343 -14.08 7.82 15.95
CA GLU A 343 -14.80 8.91 15.27
C GLU A 343 -14.70 8.84 13.75
N ALA A 344 -13.72 8.09 13.21
CA ALA A 344 -13.56 7.87 11.78
C ALA A 344 -14.45 6.75 11.21
N ILE A 345 -15.22 6.05 12.05
CA ILE A 345 -16.10 4.97 11.58
C ILE A 345 -17.26 5.57 10.78
N LEU A 346 -17.55 4.98 9.61
CA LEU A 346 -18.66 5.42 8.78
C LEU A 346 -20.03 5.12 9.43
N PRO A 347 -21.04 6.00 9.31
CA PRO A 347 -22.34 5.87 10.01
C PRO A 347 -23.09 4.56 9.78
N LYS A 348 -22.89 3.92 8.61
CA LYS A 348 -23.57 2.67 8.22
C LYS A 348 -22.76 1.42 8.55
N GLU A 349 -21.52 1.58 9.00
CA GLU A 349 -20.62 0.46 9.30
C GLU A 349 -20.54 0.18 10.80
N LYS A 350 -20.35 -1.09 11.13
CA LYS A 350 -20.03 -1.52 12.49
C LYS A 350 -18.52 -1.73 12.59
N LEU A 351 -17.95 -1.38 13.74
CA LEU A 351 -16.56 -1.67 14.04
C LEU A 351 -16.31 -3.18 14.02
N LYS A 352 -15.32 -3.60 13.26
CA LYS A 352 -14.81 -4.97 13.21
C LYS A 352 -13.28 -4.94 13.12
N VAL A 353 -12.65 -5.97 13.67
CA VAL A 353 -11.22 -6.24 13.48
C VAL A 353 -11.11 -7.36 12.46
N GLU A 354 -10.30 -7.14 11.43
CA GLU A 354 -10.10 -8.06 10.33
C GLU A 354 -8.61 -8.20 10.00
N PRO A 355 -8.20 -9.32 9.39
CA PRO A 355 -6.85 -9.44 8.86
C PRO A 355 -6.58 -8.34 7.82
N SER A 356 -5.37 -7.77 7.81
CA SER A 356 -5.04 -6.65 6.90
C SER A 356 -5.21 -7.03 5.43
N ARG A 357 -4.99 -8.29 5.06
CA ARG A 357 -5.40 -8.92 3.79
C ARG A 357 -5.76 -10.38 4.03
N GLU A 358 -6.97 -10.76 3.65
CA GLU A 358 -7.44 -12.16 3.69
C GLU A 358 -7.68 -12.61 2.24
N TYR A 359 -6.93 -13.62 1.80
CA TYR A 359 -7.05 -14.23 0.47
C TYR A 359 -7.74 -15.60 0.50
N LYS A 360 -7.96 -16.11 1.71
CA LYS A 360 -8.62 -17.40 1.98
C LYS A 360 -9.50 -17.23 3.20
N GLN A 361 -10.71 -17.75 3.14
CA GLN A 361 -11.57 -17.90 4.31
C GLN A 361 -11.92 -19.38 4.47
N ASP A 362 -11.50 -19.95 5.60
CA ASP A 362 -11.78 -21.34 5.92
C ASP A 362 -13.12 -21.39 6.70
N CYS A 363 -14.22 -21.65 6.01
CA CYS A 363 -15.55 -21.79 6.61
C CYS A 363 -16.04 -23.24 6.49
N ASN A 364 -16.31 -23.90 7.62
CA ASN A 364 -17.03 -25.19 7.71
C ASN A 364 -16.64 -26.23 6.64
N CYS A 365 -15.34 -26.53 6.53
CA CYS A 365 -14.76 -27.55 5.63
C CYS A 365 -14.72 -27.19 4.13
N SER A 366 -15.13 -25.98 3.72
CA SER A 366 -14.85 -25.42 2.39
C SER A 366 -13.76 -24.36 2.48
N ARG A 367 -12.87 -24.32 1.49
CA ARG A 367 -11.86 -23.27 1.34
C ARG A 367 -12.33 -22.30 0.28
N ASP A 368 -12.79 -21.13 0.72
CA ASP A 368 -13.24 -20.10 -0.19
C ASP A 368 -12.08 -19.15 -0.49
N LEU A 369 -11.76 -19.03 -1.78
CA LEU A 369 -10.74 -18.10 -2.26
C LEU A 369 -11.38 -16.72 -2.43
N LEU A 370 -10.82 -15.72 -1.76
CA LEU A 370 -11.30 -14.35 -1.85
C LEU A 370 -10.56 -13.61 -2.97
N GLY A 371 -11.31 -12.86 -3.77
CA GLY A 371 -10.74 -11.92 -4.73
C GLY A 371 -10.07 -10.72 -4.05
N PRO A 372 -9.39 -9.86 -4.80
CA PRO A 372 -8.81 -8.64 -4.25
C PRO A 372 -9.90 -7.75 -3.65
N ASN A 373 -9.82 -7.49 -2.34
CA ASN A 373 -10.67 -6.49 -1.69
C ASN A 373 -10.20 -5.11 -2.14
N ILE A 374 -11.05 -4.42 -2.90
CA ILE A 374 -10.84 -3.01 -3.25
C ILE A 374 -11.11 -2.22 -1.97
N SER A 375 -10.03 -1.74 -1.33
CA SER A 375 -10.14 -0.80 -0.21
C SER A 375 -10.95 0.40 -0.68
N SER A 376 -12.07 0.66 0.01
CA SER A 376 -12.98 1.75 -0.36
C SER A 376 -12.20 3.07 -0.40
N SER A 377 -12.15 3.70 -1.58
CA SER A 377 -11.60 5.04 -1.77
C SER A 377 -12.37 6.13 -1.01
N GLN A 378 -13.50 5.75 -0.39
CA GLN A 378 -14.46 6.63 0.24
C GLN A 378 -14.33 6.66 1.77
N ALA A 379 -13.12 6.50 2.29
CA ALA A 379 -12.85 6.58 3.73
C ALA A 379 -13.13 7.97 4.32
N ALA A 380 -13.00 9.02 3.52
CA ALA A 380 -13.16 10.40 3.96
C ALA A 380 -14.12 11.16 3.04
N PHE A 381 -15.23 11.65 3.60
CA PHE A 381 -16.17 12.49 2.86
C PHE A 381 -15.49 13.82 2.50
N THR A 382 -15.34 14.05 1.20
CA THR A 382 -14.85 15.31 0.63
C THR A 382 -15.98 15.84 -0.25
N PRO A 383 -16.65 16.93 0.13
CA PRO A 383 -17.76 17.45 -0.65
C PRO A 383 -17.24 17.94 -1.99
N VAL A 384 -17.91 17.53 -3.06
CA VAL A 384 -17.65 18.00 -4.42
C VAL A 384 -18.91 18.71 -4.93
N PRO A 385 -19.08 20.01 -4.62
CA PRO A 385 -20.18 20.78 -5.18
C PRO A 385 -20.06 20.91 -6.70
N VAL A 386 -21.19 21.00 -7.36
CA VAL A 386 -21.31 21.36 -8.77
C VAL A 386 -20.78 22.78 -8.96
N ASP A 387 -19.86 22.96 -9.91
CA ASP A 387 -19.33 24.28 -10.25
C ASP A 387 -20.36 25.08 -11.04
N THR A 388 -20.81 26.19 -10.46
CA THR A 388 -21.77 27.14 -11.04
C THR A 388 -21.11 28.45 -11.48
N SER A 389 -19.79 28.57 -11.39
CA SER A 389 -19.04 29.82 -11.62
C SER A 389 -19.19 30.38 -13.05
N GLN A 390 -19.22 29.49 -14.05
CA GLN A 390 -19.34 29.86 -15.47
C GLN A 390 -20.80 29.95 -15.95
N ILE A 391 -21.78 29.65 -15.09
CA ILE A 391 -23.19 29.65 -15.46
C ILE A 391 -23.76 31.05 -15.26
N VAL A 392 -24.14 31.67 -16.37
CA VAL A 392 -24.92 32.91 -16.40
C VAL A 392 -26.39 32.56 -16.50
N LEU A 393 -27.19 33.11 -15.58
CA LEU A 393 -28.62 32.85 -15.57
C LEU A 393 -29.32 33.69 -16.66
N PRO A 394 -30.13 33.10 -17.54
CA PRO A 394 -30.93 33.86 -18.51
C PRO A 394 -31.91 34.84 -17.82
N PRO A 395 -32.19 36.02 -18.41
CA PRO A 395 -33.03 37.06 -17.80
C PRO A 395 -34.45 36.59 -17.40
N HIS A 396 -35.02 35.65 -18.17
CA HIS A 396 -36.35 35.10 -17.85
C HIS A 396 -36.35 34.24 -16.58
N LEU A 397 -35.24 33.55 -16.28
CA LEU A 397 -35.06 32.79 -15.03
C LEU A 397 -34.71 33.71 -13.86
N GLU A 398 -34.10 34.88 -14.08
CA GLU A 398 -33.88 35.88 -13.03
C GLU A 398 -35.20 36.37 -12.42
N ARG A 399 -36.25 36.52 -13.24
CA ARG A 399 -37.60 36.85 -12.75
C ARG A 399 -38.19 35.74 -11.88
N ILE A 400 -37.91 34.48 -12.22
CA ILE A 400 -38.39 33.30 -11.46
C ILE A 400 -37.62 33.15 -10.14
N ARG A 401 -36.36 33.59 -10.06
CA ARG A 401 -35.53 33.51 -8.84
C ARG A 401 -36.23 34.06 -7.60
N GLU A 402 -36.81 35.25 -7.68
CA GLU A 402 -37.49 35.86 -6.53
C GLU A 402 -38.77 35.13 -6.14
N LYS A 403 -39.52 34.64 -7.13
CA LYS A 403 -40.74 33.84 -6.91
C LYS A 403 -40.44 32.47 -6.30
N LEU A 404 -39.32 31.86 -6.71
CA LEU A 404 -38.83 30.62 -6.11
C LEU A 404 -38.45 30.84 -4.64
N ALA A 405 -37.68 31.91 -4.35
CA ALA A 405 -37.29 32.27 -2.99
C ALA A 405 -38.51 32.56 -2.10
N GLU A 406 -39.49 33.30 -2.61
CA GLU A 406 -40.77 33.58 -1.93
C GLU A 406 -41.51 32.28 -1.60
N ASN A 407 -41.68 31.37 -2.57
CA ASN A 407 -42.42 30.13 -2.33
C ASN A 407 -41.68 29.15 -1.39
N ILE A 408 -40.34 29.06 -1.47
CA ILE A 408 -39.54 28.27 -0.53
C ILE A 408 -39.70 28.82 0.89
N HIS A 409 -39.68 30.15 1.05
CA HIS A 409 -39.91 30.79 2.35
C HIS A 409 -41.31 30.50 2.88
N GLU A 410 -42.36 30.59 2.04
CA GLU A 410 -43.73 30.26 2.42
C GLU A 410 -43.88 28.81 2.92
N LEU A 411 -43.21 27.84 2.27
CA LEU A 411 -43.17 26.43 2.70
C LEU A 411 -42.39 26.26 4.01
N TRP A 412 -41.26 26.94 4.17
CA TRP A 412 -40.46 26.91 5.39
C TRP A 412 -41.24 27.47 6.59
N VAL A 413 -41.92 28.60 6.43
CA VAL A 413 -42.80 29.20 7.46
C VAL A 413 -43.92 28.23 7.83
N MET A 414 -44.60 27.65 6.82
CA MET A 414 -45.67 26.68 7.03
C MET A 414 -45.20 25.49 7.90
N ASN A 415 -44.06 24.89 7.55
CA ASN A 415 -43.47 23.77 8.30
C ASN A 415 -43.09 24.16 9.73
N LYS A 416 -42.51 25.35 9.95
CA LYS A 416 -42.17 25.84 11.30
C LYS A 416 -43.43 26.05 12.14
N ILE A 417 -44.52 26.56 11.57
CA ILE A 417 -45.81 26.69 12.29
C ILE A 417 -46.38 25.32 12.68
N GLU A 418 -46.27 24.30 11.82
CA GLU A 418 -46.70 22.93 12.13
C GLU A 418 -45.91 22.32 13.29
N LEU A 419 -44.63 22.67 13.40
CA LEU A 419 -43.77 22.31 14.54
C LEU A 419 -44.04 23.17 15.80
N GLY A 420 -44.99 24.11 15.73
CA GLY A 420 -45.43 24.96 16.84
C GLY A 420 -44.59 26.21 17.05
N TRP A 421 -43.81 26.64 16.05
CA TRP A 421 -43.06 27.89 16.13
C TRP A 421 -43.96 29.10 15.91
N GLN A 422 -43.70 30.18 16.65
CA GLN A 422 -44.40 31.45 16.55
C GLN A 422 -43.42 32.60 16.25
N TYR A 423 -43.95 33.69 15.72
CA TYR A 423 -43.16 34.90 15.54
C TYR A 423 -42.71 35.47 16.89
N GLY A 424 -41.45 35.85 16.99
CA GLY A 424 -40.89 36.61 18.11
C GLY A 424 -39.66 37.41 17.67
N PRO A 425 -39.39 38.59 18.26
CA PRO A 425 -38.33 39.48 17.80
C PRO A 425 -36.92 38.92 17.99
N ILE A 426 -36.76 37.95 18.89
CA ILE A 426 -35.50 37.27 19.19
C ILE A 426 -35.77 35.78 19.08
N ARG A 427 -34.82 35.03 18.51
CA ARG A 427 -34.91 33.57 18.42
C ARG A 427 -34.80 32.97 19.82
N ASP A 428 -35.77 32.16 20.21
CA ASP A 428 -35.82 31.45 21.50
C ASP A 428 -36.41 30.05 21.27
N ASP A 429 -35.54 29.04 21.25
CA ASP A 429 -35.91 27.67 20.93
C ASP A 429 -36.78 27.03 22.04
N ASN A 430 -36.60 27.44 23.31
CA ASN A 430 -37.43 26.97 24.43
C ASN A 430 -38.86 27.49 24.32
N LYS A 431 -39.03 28.74 23.89
CA LYS A 431 -40.34 29.34 23.62
C LYS A 431 -40.86 29.07 22.20
N ARG A 432 -40.07 28.39 21.36
CA ARG A 432 -40.30 28.18 19.93
C ARG A 432 -40.63 29.48 19.20
N GLN A 433 -39.81 30.51 19.41
CA GLN A 433 -39.96 31.80 18.76
C GLN A 433 -38.87 32.01 17.71
N HIS A 434 -39.27 32.49 16.52
CA HIS A 434 -38.33 32.76 15.43
C HIS A 434 -38.62 34.10 14.73
N PRO A 435 -37.62 34.99 14.55
CA PRO A 435 -37.82 36.33 13.99
C PRO A 435 -38.15 36.33 12.50
N CYS A 436 -37.68 35.34 11.75
CA CYS A 436 -37.93 35.23 10.30
C CYS A 436 -39.35 34.74 9.92
N LEU A 437 -40.26 34.52 10.88
CA LEU A 437 -41.66 34.14 10.61
C LEU A 437 -42.50 35.38 10.22
N VAL A 438 -42.07 36.04 9.15
CA VAL A 438 -42.67 37.24 8.56
C VAL A 438 -42.80 37.05 7.04
N GLU A 439 -43.55 37.92 6.37
CA GLU A 439 -43.62 37.94 4.91
C GLU A 439 -42.23 38.10 4.30
N PHE A 440 -42.00 37.48 3.14
CA PHE A 440 -40.71 37.49 2.45
C PHE A 440 -40.14 38.92 2.24
N ALA A 441 -41.00 39.88 1.91
CA ALA A 441 -40.62 41.29 1.72
C ALA A 441 -40.21 42.01 3.03
N LYS A 442 -40.60 41.47 4.19
CA LYS A 442 -40.32 42.01 5.53
C LYS A 442 -39.16 41.29 6.23
N LEU A 443 -38.52 40.33 5.57
CA LEU A 443 -37.33 39.68 6.10
C LEU A 443 -36.20 40.70 6.29
N PRO A 444 -35.32 40.49 7.30
CA PRO A 444 -34.06 41.20 7.37
C PRO A 444 -33.29 41.07 6.06
N GLU A 445 -32.60 42.14 5.64
CA GLU A 445 -31.93 42.18 4.33
C GLU A 445 -30.92 41.04 4.15
N GLN A 446 -30.21 40.66 5.22
CA GLN A 446 -29.29 39.52 5.23
C GLN A 446 -30.01 38.18 4.92
N GLU A 447 -31.13 37.91 5.60
CA GLU A 447 -31.92 36.69 5.42
C GLU A 447 -32.61 36.65 4.05
N ARG A 448 -33.12 37.80 3.59
CA ARG A 448 -33.71 37.91 2.24
C ARG A 448 -32.66 37.62 1.16
N ASN A 449 -31.47 38.22 1.28
CA ASN A 449 -30.37 38.00 0.33
C ASN A 449 -29.89 36.54 0.37
N TYR A 450 -29.85 35.91 1.55
CA TYR A 450 -29.54 34.48 1.67
C TYR A 450 -30.53 33.61 0.89
N ASN A 451 -31.84 33.82 1.07
CA ASN A 451 -32.88 33.07 0.34
C ASN A 451 -32.81 33.30 -1.19
N LEU A 452 -32.55 34.52 -1.63
CA LEU A 452 -32.34 34.85 -3.05
C LEU A 452 -31.10 34.15 -3.61
N GLN A 453 -30.01 34.11 -2.85
CA GLN A 453 -28.77 33.43 -3.24
C GLN A 453 -28.96 31.91 -3.32
N MET A 454 -29.63 31.30 -2.35
CA MET A 454 -29.94 29.86 -2.38
C MET A 454 -30.79 29.50 -3.61
N SER A 455 -31.77 30.33 -3.94
CA SER A 455 -32.60 30.14 -5.13
C SER A 455 -31.81 30.33 -6.43
N LEU A 456 -30.91 31.31 -6.47
CA LEU A 456 -29.99 31.52 -7.60
C LEU A 456 -29.10 30.31 -7.82
N GLU A 457 -28.43 29.80 -6.78
CA GLU A 457 -27.55 28.63 -6.88
C GLU A 457 -28.30 27.37 -7.27
N THR A 458 -29.54 27.20 -6.80
CA THR A 458 -30.41 26.09 -7.22
C THR A 458 -30.67 26.12 -8.73
N LEU A 459 -31.04 27.29 -9.27
CA LEU A 459 -31.26 27.47 -10.71
C LEU A 459 -29.99 27.27 -11.53
N LYS A 460 -28.85 27.80 -11.07
CA LYS A 460 -27.56 27.58 -11.74
C LYS A 460 -27.15 26.11 -11.72
N THR A 461 -27.36 25.42 -10.60
CA THR A 461 -27.07 23.98 -10.47
C THR A 461 -27.90 23.16 -11.45
N LEU A 462 -29.19 23.49 -11.61
CA LEU A 462 -30.04 22.85 -12.62
C LEU A 462 -29.46 22.99 -14.04
N LEU A 463 -29.04 24.20 -14.42
CA LEU A 463 -28.41 24.43 -15.73
C LEU A 463 -27.07 23.69 -15.87
N ALA A 464 -26.22 23.71 -14.83
CA ALA A 464 -24.94 23.01 -14.81
C ALA A 464 -25.08 21.48 -14.94
N LEU A 465 -26.15 20.91 -14.39
CA LEU A 465 -26.50 19.49 -14.52
C LEU A 465 -27.07 19.13 -15.90
N GLY A 466 -27.13 20.08 -16.84
CA GLY A 466 -27.60 19.87 -18.21
C GLY A 466 -29.12 19.92 -18.36
N CYS A 467 -29.83 20.53 -17.40
CA CYS A 467 -31.29 20.60 -17.44
C CYS A 467 -31.73 21.74 -18.34
N HIS A 468 -32.66 21.46 -19.25
CA HIS A 468 -33.32 22.50 -20.04
C HIS A 468 -34.48 23.09 -19.25
N VAL A 469 -34.22 24.21 -18.57
CA VAL A 469 -35.24 24.97 -17.84
C VAL A 469 -35.78 26.05 -18.77
N GLY A 470 -37.07 25.97 -19.10
CA GLY A 470 -37.76 26.93 -19.94
C GLY A 470 -39.20 27.15 -19.51
N ILE A 471 -39.80 28.25 -19.96
CA ILE A 471 -41.20 28.57 -19.70
C ILE A 471 -42.04 27.83 -20.76
N ALA A 472 -42.81 26.83 -20.33
CA ALA A 472 -43.64 26.03 -21.24
C ALA A 472 -44.99 26.70 -21.59
N ASP A 473 -45.53 27.53 -20.69
CA ASP A 473 -46.77 28.27 -20.87
C ASP A 473 -46.63 29.62 -20.16
N GLU A 474 -46.65 30.73 -20.90
CA GLU A 474 -46.54 32.09 -20.35
C GLU A 474 -47.71 32.46 -19.42
N HIS A 475 -48.86 31.78 -19.54
CA HIS A 475 -50.03 31.99 -18.67
C HIS A 475 -50.10 30.98 -17.51
N ALA A 476 -49.06 30.17 -17.31
CA ALA A 476 -49.02 29.21 -16.20
C ALA A 476 -49.08 29.92 -14.84
N GLU A 477 -48.43 31.08 -14.70
CA GLU A 477 -48.42 31.86 -13.45
C GLU A 477 -49.84 32.23 -12.99
N GLU A 478 -50.74 32.57 -13.91
CA GLU A 478 -52.14 32.91 -13.62
C GLU A 478 -52.98 31.69 -13.20
N LYS A 479 -52.57 30.49 -13.62
CA LYS A 479 -53.23 29.22 -13.30
C LYS A 479 -52.79 28.67 -11.93
N VAL A 480 -51.65 29.11 -11.40
CA VAL A 480 -51.14 28.67 -10.09
C VAL A 480 -52.00 29.25 -8.98
N LYS A 481 -52.70 28.36 -8.25
CA LYS A 481 -53.47 28.73 -7.07
C LYS A 481 -52.59 28.65 -5.83
N LYS A 482 -52.87 29.51 -4.84
CA LYS A 482 -52.27 29.40 -3.50
C LYS A 482 -53.09 28.44 -2.63
N LEU A 483 -52.39 27.70 -1.77
CA LEU A 483 -53.00 26.76 -0.85
C LEU A 483 -53.80 27.51 0.23
N LYS A 484 -55.05 27.08 0.47
CA LYS A 484 -55.93 27.70 1.47
C LYS A 484 -55.69 27.09 2.84
N LEU A 485 -54.76 27.67 3.61
CA LEU A 485 -54.47 27.21 4.97
C LEU A 485 -55.55 27.66 5.99
N PRO A 486 -55.89 26.79 6.97
CA PRO A 486 -56.82 27.09 8.06
C PRO A 486 -56.27 28.15 9.03
N LYS A 487 -57.14 28.65 9.94
CA LYS A 487 -56.82 29.78 10.83
C LYS A 487 -55.70 29.49 11.85
N ASN A 488 -55.40 28.23 12.13
CA ASN A 488 -54.29 27.82 12.99
C ASN A 488 -52.91 28.18 12.41
N TYR A 489 -52.80 28.45 11.11
CA TYR A 489 -51.56 28.92 10.48
C TYR A 489 -51.40 30.45 10.54
N LEU A 490 -52.36 31.17 11.14
CA LEU A 490 -52.27 32.61 11.30
C LEU A 490 -51.38 32.93 12.51
N LEU A 491 -50.26 33.60 12.25
CA LEU A 491 -49.35 34.07 13.30
C LEU A 491 -49.92 35.26 14.05
N SER A 492 -49.36 35.54 15.22
CA SER A 492 -49.70 36.72 16.05
C SER A 492 -49.47 38.06 15.33
N SER A 493 -48.57 38.09 14.35
CA SER A 493 -48.30 39.23 13.47
C SER A 493 -49.39 39.47 12.40
N GLY A 494 -50.36 38.57 12.28
CA GLY A 494 -51.38 38.59 11.22
C GLY A 494 -50.91 37.98 9.90
N TYR A 495 -49.65 37.55 9.82
CA TYR A 495 -49.12 36.84 8.65
C TYR A 495 -49.61 35.39 8.65
N LYS A 496 -50.08 34.92 7.49
CA LYS A 496 -50.44 33.54 7.24
C LYS A 496 -49.76 33.09 5.95
N PRO A 497 -48.94 32.03 5.97
CA PRO A 497 -48.29 31.57 4.76
C PRO A 497 -49.33 31.10 3.74
N ALA A 498 -49.00 31.21 2.46
CA ALA A 498 -49.83 30.82 1.34
C ALA A 498 -48.95 30.31 0.18
N PRO A 499 -48.30 29.13 0.36
CA PRO A 499 -47.48 28.51 -0.67
C PRO A 499 -48.33 28.12 -1.90
N MET A 500 -47.67 27.89 -3.02
CA MET A 500 -48.31 27.45 -4.26
C MET A 500 -48.87 26.02 -4.11
N ASP A 501 -50.09 25.80 -4.62
CA ASP A 501 -50.70 24.47 -4.67
C ASP A 501 -50.20 23.70 -5.91
N LEU A 502 -49.32 22.73 -5.66
CA LEU A 502 -48.66 21.92 -6.67
C LEU A 502 -49.21 20.48 -6.73
N SER A 503 -50.33 20.19 -6.05
CA SER A 503 -50.90 18.83 -5.92
C SER A 503 -51.26 18.15 -7.25
N CYS A 504 -51.53 18.94 -8.30
CA CYS A 504 -51.84 18.44 -9.64
C CYS A 504 -50.60 18.17 -10.51
N ILE A 505 -49.41 18.53 -10.05
CA ILE A 505 -48.15 18.36 -10.77
C ILE A 505 -47.48 17.06 -10.30
N LYS A 506 -47.18 16.17 -11.24
CA LYS A 506 -46.39 14.97 -10.98
C LYS A 506 -45.02 15.12 -11.64
N LEU A 507 -43.97 14.83 -10.88
CA LEU A 507 -42.61 14.80 -11.40
C LEU A 507 -42.43 13.56 -12.29
N THR A 508 -41.61 13.68 -13.33
CA THR A 508 -41.15 12.55 -14.12
C THR A 508 -40.05 11.79 -13.36
N PRO A 509 -39.80 10.50 -13.65
CA PRO A 509 -38.69 9.75 -13.02
C PRO A 509 -37.32 10.43 -13.21
N SER A 510 -37.11 11.11 -14.34
CA SER A 510 -35.91 11.91 -14.58
C SER A 510 -35.80 13.15 -13.68
N GLN A 511 -36.92 13.78 -13.35
CA GLN A 511 -36.97 14.90 -12.41
C GLN A 511 -36.77 14.43 -10.96
N GLU A 512 -37.31 13.27 -10.58
CA GLU A 512 -37.06 12.68 -9.26
C GLU A 512 -35.56 12.40 -9.04
N SER A 513 -34.89 11.76 -10.00
CA SER A 513 -33.43 11.56 -9.94
C SER A 513 -32.65 12.89 -9.87
N MET A 514 -33.18 13.96 -10.46
CA MET A 514 -32.58 15.28 -10.41
C MET A 514 -32.74 15.94 -9.04
N VAL A 515 -33.85 15.70 -8.35
CA VAL A 515 -34.05 16.14 -6.96
C VAL A 515 -32.98 15.54 -6.06
N ASP A 516 -32.64 14.26 -6.21
CA ASP A 516 -31.57 13.62 -5.44
C ASP A 516 -30.22 14.29 -5.68
N LYS A 517 -29.89 14.60 -6.94
CA LYS A 517 -28.65 15.31 -7.29
C LYS A 517 -28.60 16.74 -6.74
N LEU A 518 -29.72 17.45 -6.74
CA LEU A 518 -29.81 18.78 -6.13
C LEU A 518 -29.65 18.72 -4.61
N ALA A 519 -30.25 17.71 -3.96
CA ALA A 519 -30.11 17.49 -2.52
C ALA A 519 -28.65 17.14 -2.15
N GLU A 520 -28.01 16.27 -2.94
CA GLU A 520 -26.59 15.94 -2.78
C GLU A 520 -25.71 17.18 -2.97
N ASN A 521 -25.97 18.00 -4.00
CA ASN A 521 -25.21 19.23 -4.21
C ASN A 521 -25.41 20.23 -3.07
N ALA A 522 -26.65 20.42 -2.59
CA ALA A 522 -26.93 21.30 -1.47
C ALA A 522 -26.19 20.85 -0.20
N HIS A 523 -26.16 19.53 0.06
CA HIS A 523 -25.37 18.96 1.15
C HIS A 523 -23.86 19.20 0.94
N ASN A 524 -23.34 19.00 -0.27
CA ASN A 524 -21.93 19.25 -0.58
C ASN A 524 -21.54 20.71 -0.40
N VAL A 525 -22.37 21.66 -0.85
CA VAL A 525 -22.13 23.11 -0.67
C VAL A 525 -22.09 23.45 0.82
N TRP A 526 -23.11 23.03 1.57
CA TRP A 526 -23.18 23.25 3.01
C TRP A 526 -21.95 22.65 3.71
N ALA A 527 -21.61 21.40 3.40
CA ALA A 527 -20.49 20.71 4.02
C ALA A 527 -19.16 21.39 3.69
N ARG A 528 -18.94 21.77 2.43
CA ARG A 528 -17.72 22.50 2.02
C ARG A 528 -17.55 23.79 2.82
N ASP A 529 -18.63 24.56 2.97
CA ASP A 529 -18.57 25.85 3.65
C ASP A 529 -18.36 25.68 5.17
N ARG A 530 -18.97 24.65 5.78
CA ARG A 530 -18.72 24.29 7.18
C ARG A 530 -17.30 23.79 7.40
N ILE A 531 -16.78 22.92 6.54
CA ILE A 531 -15.41 22.41 6.64
C ILE A 531 -14.40 23.55 6.50
N ARG A 532 -14.64 24.52 5.60
CA ARG A 532 -13.83 25.75 5.50
C ARG A 532 -13.84 26.61 6.76
N GLN A 533 -14.93 26.58 7.52
CA GLN A 533 -15.03 27.24 8.83
C GLN A 533 -14.35 26.44 9.96
N GLY A 534 -13.74 25.28 9.65
CA GLY A 534 -13.04 24.43 10.61
C GLY A 534 -13.90 23.33 11.23
N TRP A 535 -15.10 23.07 10.70
CA TRP A 535 -15.94 21.98 11.19
C TRP A 535 -15.38 20.62 10.74
N THR A 536 -15.27 19.70 11.68
CA THR A 536 -14.88 18.31 11.46
C THR A 536 -16.01 17.38 11.88
N TYR A 537 -16.15 16.26 11.19
CA TYR A 537 -17.16 15.24 11.50
C TYR A 537 -16.71 14.39 12.69
N GLY A 538 -17.62 14.17 13.66
CA GLY A 538 -17.53 13.16 14.70
C GLY A 538 -18.90 12.62 15.08
N ILE A 539 -18.99 11.31 15.33
CA ILE A 539 -20.17 10.55 15.77
C ILE A 539 -20.75 11.11 17.08
N GLN A 540 -19.92 11.72 17.94
CA GLN A 540 -20.37 12.26 19.24
C GLN A 540 -20.61 13.78 19.30
N GLN A 541 -20.53 14.53 18.19
CA GLN A 541 -21.07 15.88 18.17
C GLN A 541 -22.59 15.87 17.97
N VAL A 542 -23.32 15.41 18.98
CA VAL A 542 -24.68 15.92 19.23
C VAL A 542 -24.52 17.09 20.20
N SER A 543 -23.86 18.17 19.75
CA SER A 543 -24.31 19.49 20.23
C SER A 543 -25.61 19.78 19.50
N SER A 544 -26.53 20.41 20.20
CA SER A 544 -27.87 20.84 19.80
C SER A 544 -27.99 21.60 18.47
N ASP A 545 -26.89 21.85 17.78
CA ASP A 545 -26.78 22.89 16.75
C ASP A 545 -27.03 22.35 15.33
N ILE A 546 -27.08 21.02 15.15
CA ILE A 546 -27.28 20.39 13.83
C ILE A 546 -28.74 20.54 13.34
N LEU A 547 -29.68 20.85 14.23
CA LEU A 547 -31.05 21.24 13.87
C LEU A 547 -31.21 22.74 13.58
N GLU A 548 -30.15 23.54 13.71
CA GLU A 548 -30.25 25.01 13.63
C GLU A 548 -30.12 25.58 12.20
N SER A 549 -29.70 24.79 11.21
CA SER A 549 -29.49 25.27 9.83
C SER A 549 -30.24 24.49 8.74
N LEU A 550 -31.23 23.66 9.10
CA LEU A 550 -32.25 23.12 8.20
C LEU A 550 -33.62 23.70 8.58
#